data_AF-A0A954IDL5-F1
#
_entry.id   AF-A0A954IDL5-F1
#
_cell.length_a   1.000
_cell.length_b   1.000
_cell.length_c   1.000
_cell.angle_alpha   90.00
_cell.angle_beta   90.00
_cell.angle_gamma   90.00
#
_symmetry.space_group_name_H-M   'P 1'
#
loop_
_entity.id
_entity.type
_entity.pdbx_description
1 polymer ?
#
loop_
_entity_poly.entity_id
_entity_poly.type
_entity_poly.pdbx_seq_one_letter_code
_entity_poly.pdbx_strand_id
1 'polypeptide(L)'
;YRSALVGLGVRGDQQPLIVIEPEPGLFPRDRSSQSVLEAELLELAAGHILTQPIRHLLFHPSLPVDTRHNVKINRELLAQWAAMQTEAG
;
A
#
# COMPACT_ATOMS: atom_id res chain seq x y z
N TYR A 1 -5.68 0.13 9.68
CA TYR A 1 -5.68 -1.13 10.44
C TYR A 1 -5.04 -2.31 9.70
N ARG A 2 -5.02 -2.35 8.37
CA ARG A 2 -4.29 -3.38 7.59
C ARG A 2 -3.27 -2.74 6.66
N SER A 3 -2.23 -3.48 6.35
CA SER A 3 -1.23 -3.11 5.35
C SER A 3 -0.76 -4.34 4.58
N ALA A 4 -0.33 -4.13 3.33
CA ALA A 4 0.23 -5.17 2.50
C ALA A 4 1.38 -4.64 1.65
N LEU A 5 2.49 -5.37 1.65
CA LEU A 5 3.60 -5.12 0.74
C LEU A 5 3.32 -5.82 -0.60
N VAL A 6 3.36 -5.05 -1.68
CA VAL A 6 3.30 -5.52 -3.07
C VAL A 6 4.58 -5.11 -3.81
N GLY A 7 4.92 -5.86 -4.84
CA GLY A 7 6.03 -5.53 -5.74
C GLY A 7 5.49 -5.16 -7.10
N LEU A 8 5.88 -4.00 -7.63
CA LEU A 8 5.52 -3.54 -8.97
C LEU A 8 6.66 -3.79 -9.95
N GLY A 9 6.32 -4.11 -11.20
CA GLY A 9 7.31 -4.41 -12.24
C GLY A 9 7.70 -5.89 -12.33
N VAL A 10 8.80 -6.16 -13.04
CA VAL A 10 9.25 -7.52 -13.38
C VAL A 10 9.75 -8.26 -12.15
N ARG A 11 9.44 -9.56 -12.03
CA ARG A 11 10.00 -10.42 -10.97
C ARG A 11 11.53 -10.34 -10.96
N GLY A 12 12.10 -10.09 -9.78
CA GLY A 12 13.55 -9.92 -9.59
C GLY A 12 14.01 -8.47 -9.58
N ASP A 13 13.22 -7.54 -10.15
CA ASP A 13 13.48 -6.09 -10.16
C ASP A 13 12.23 -5.32 -9.71
N GLN A 14 11.49 -5.90 -8.76
CA GLN A 14 10.24 -5.32 -8.32
C GLN A 14 10.49 -4.14 -7.39
N GLN A 15 9.81 -3.03 -7.67
CA GLN A 15 9.77 -1.88 -6.77
C GLN A 15 8.79 -2.18 -5.62
N PRO A 16 9.25 -2.12 -4.35
CA PRO A 16 8.38 -2.38 -3.22
C PRO A 16 7.44 -1.19 -2.97
N LEU A 17 6.15 -1.50 -2.81
CA LEU A 17 5.11 -0.54 -2.51
C LEU A 17 4.23 -1.09 -1.39
N ILE A 18 3.87 -0.27 -0.40
CA ILE A 18 2.91 -0.67 0.62
C ILE A 18 1.53 -0.12 0.27
N VAL A 19 0.52 -0.96 0.35
CA VAL A 19 -0.88 -0.52 0.33
C VAL A 19 -1.43 -0.52 1.74
N ILE A 20 -2.03 0.60 2.13
CA ILE A 20 -2.59 0.85 3.45
C ILE A 20 -4.11 0.86 3.37
N GLU A 21 -4.74 0.16 4.32
CA GLU A 21 -6.17 0.26 4.59
C GLU A 21 -6.35 0.90 5.98
N PRO A 22 -6.68 2.21 6.03
CA PRO A 22 -7.00 2.93 7.26
C PRO A 22 -8.20 2.32 7.99
N GLU A 23 -8.36 2.63 9.28
CA GLU A 23 -9.57 2.24 10.00
C GLU A 23 -10.84 2.81 9.37
N PRO A 24 -12.00 2.13 9.51
CA PRO A 24 -13.27 2.66 9.03
C PRO A 24 -13.51 4.09 9.54
N GLY A 25 -13.77 5.01 8.61
CA GLY A 25 -13.97 6.43 8.92
C GLY A 25 -12.69 7.28 8.99
N LEU A 26 -11.51 6.67 8.92
CA LEU A 26 -10.19 7.35 8.91
C LEU A 26 -9.53 7.35 7.53
N PHE A 27 -10.27 7.04 6.47
CA PHE A 27 -9.74 7.18 5.12
C PHE A 27 -9.49 8.69 4.82
N PRO A 28 -8.32 9.06 4.23
CA PRO A 28 -8.01 10.45 3.91
C PRO A 28 -9.13 11.10 3.09
N ARG A 29 -9.60 12.27 3.53
CA ARG A 29 -10.75 12.96 2.90
C ARG A 29 -10.33 13.79 1.69
N ASP A 30 -9.07 14.17 1.65
CA ASP A 30 -8.47 15.03 0.62
C ASP A 30 -6.99 14.72 0.43
N ARG A 31 -6.42 15.26 -0.64
CA ARG A 31 -5.02 15.04 -1.03
C ARG A 31 -4.02 15.55 0.02
N SER A 32 -4.33 16.61 0.75
CA SER A 32 -3.45 17.15 1.79
C SER A 32 -3.36 16.18 2.96
N SER A 33 -4.52 15.71 3.47
CA SER A 33 -4.58 14.71 4.53
C SER A 33 -3.89 13.40 4.14
N GLN A 34 -3.99 13.02 2.87
CA GLN A 34 -3.31 11.85 2.33
C GLN A 34 -1.79 12.04 2.32
N SER A 35 -1.30 13.19 1.83
CA SER A 35 0.13 13.50 1.78
C SER A 35 0.77 13.59 3.17
N VAL A 36 0.06 14.14 4.17
CA VAL A 36 0.53 14.15 5.56
C VAL A 36 0.70 12.73 6.09
N LEU A 37 -0.33 11.90 5.95
CA LEU A 37 -0.29 10.52 6.41
C LEU A 37 0.78 9.69 5.66
N GLU A 38 0.92 9.91 4.36
CA GLU A 38 1.98 9.29 3.56
C GLU A 38 3.37 9.66 4.06
N ALA A 39 3.61 10.95 4.34
CA ALA A 39 4.90 11.42 4.84
C ALA A 39 5.25 10.80 6.21
N GLU A 40 4.29 10.77 7.15
CA GLU A 40 4.47 10.15 8.46
C GLU A 40 4.82 8.66 8.35
N LEU A 41 4.13 7.92 7.47
CA LEU A 41 4.40 6.50 7.24
C LEU A 41 5.75 6.25 6.57
N LEU A 42 6.17 7.09 5.63
CA LEU A 42 7.50 7.00 5.01
C LEU A 42 8.61 7.33 6.00
N GLU A 43 8.41 8.30 6.90
CA GLU A 43 9.37 8.63 7.95
C GLU A 43 9.57 7.42 8.88
N LEU A 44 8.47 6.77 9.30
CA LEU A 44 8.53 5.54 10.09
C LEU A 44 9.23 4.41 9.33
N ALA A 45 8.92 4.24 8.04
CA ALA A 45 9.53 3.20 7.20
C ALA A 45 11.03 3.43 7.01
N ALA A 46 11.47 4.68 6.87
CA ALA A 46 12.88 5.07 6.73
C ALA A 46 13.70 4.75 7.99
N GLY A 47 13.05 4.70 9.16
CA GLY A 47 13.70 4.36 10.43
C GLY A 47 14.14 2.90 10.57
N HIS A 48 13.78 2.00 9.65
CA HIS A 48 14.10 0.57 9.74
C HIS A 48 14.72 0.05 8.44
N ILE A 49 15.84 -0.68 8.54
CA ILE A 49 16.62 -1.12 7.37
C ILE A 49 15.83 -1.98 6.36
N LEU A 50 14.84 -2.74 6.84
CA LEU A 50 14.00 -3.61 6.01
C LEU A 50 12.93 -2.85 5.22
N THR A 51 12.48 -1.70 5.73
CA THR A 51 11.41 -0.90 5.13
C THR A 51 11.91 0.40 4.52
N GLN A 52 13.17 0.78 4.78
CA GLN A 52 13.82 1.96 4.21
C GLN A 52 13.79 2.01 2.66
N PRO A 53 13.85 0.89 1.91
CA PRO A 53 13.75 0.93 0.45
C PRO A 53 12.36 1.32 -0.07
N ILE A 54 11.33 1.33 0.78
CA ILE A 54 9.94 1.59 0.39
C ILE A 54 9.75 3.09 0.27
N ARG A 55 9.46 3.55 -0.95
CA ARG A 55 9.30 4.98 -1.28
C ARG A 55 7.88 5.36 -1.70
N HIS A 56 7.02 4.36 -1.87
CA HIS A 56 5.68 4.55 -2.40
C HIS A 56 4.66 3.86 -1.50
N LEU A 57 3.58 4.59 -1.24
CA LEU A 57 2.42 4.11 -0.51
C LEU A 57 1.17 4.36 -1.36
N LEU A 58 0.21 3.45 -1.26
CA LEU A 58 -1.13 3.64 -1.81
C LEU A 58 -2.17 3.41 -0.73
N PHE A 59 -3.32 4.06 -0.85
CA PHE A 59 -4.44 3.89 0.07
C PHE A 59 -5.56 3.14 -0.62
N HIS A 60 -6.06 2.08 0.02
CA HIS A 60 -7.14 1.26 -0.50
C HIS A 60 -8.26 1.14 0.55
N PRO A 61 -9.53 1.37 0.18
CA PRO A 61 -10.63 1.40 1.14
C PRO A 61 -10.90 0.04 1.79
N SER A 62 -10.65 -1.06 1.09
CA SER A 62 -10.73 -2.41 1.66
C SER A 62 -9.82 -3.41 0.95
N LEU A 63 -8.78 -3.95 1.60
CA LEU A 63 -7.86 -4.85 0.91
C LEU A 63 -8.57 -6.13 0.48
N PRO A 64 -8.36 -6.60 -0.77
CA PRO A 64 -8.96 -7.83 -1.24
C PRO A 64 -8.43 -8.99 -0.40
N VAL A 65 -9.34 -9.80 0.13
CA VAL A 65 -9.03 -11.01 0.88
C VAL A 65 -9.50 -12.24 0.11
N ASP A 66 -8.89 -13.38 0.40
CA ASP A 66 -9.29 -14.67 -0.15
C ASP A 66 -10.76 -14.97 0.17
N THR A 67 -11.55 -15.21 -0.87
CA THR A 67 -13.00 -15.44 -0.79
C THR A 67 -13.42 -16.64 0.05
N ARG A 68 -12.53 -17.62 0.29
CA ARG A 68 -12.84 -18.84 1.04
C ARG A 68 -12.66 -18.66 2.55
N HIS A 69 -11.81 -17.72 2.97
CA HIS A 69 -11.47 -17.57 4.39
C HIS A 69 -11.45 -16.14 4.91
N ASN A 70 -11.60 -15.09 4.08
CA ASN A 70 -11.63 -13.67 4.45
C ASN A 70 -10.49 -13.16 5.36
N VAL A 71 -9.44 -13.97 5.58
CA VAL A 71 -8.37 -13.68 6.54
C VAL A 71 -7.06 -13.35 5.82
N LYS A 72 -6.85 -13.87 4.61
CA LYS A 72 -5.59 -13.72 3.86
C LYS A 72 -5.73 -12.67 2.77
N ILE A 73 -4.89 -11.63 2.80
CA ILE A 73 -4.84 -10.60 1.77
C ILE A 73 -4.39 -11.21 0.44
N ASN A 74 -5.18 -10.99 -0.62
CA ASN A 74 -4.84 -11.37 -1.99
C ASN A 74 -3.90 -10.33 -2.60
N ARG A 75 -2.60 -10.57 -2.45
CA ARG A 75 -1.54 -9.68 -2.93
C ARG A 75 -1.44 -9.60 -4.45
N GLU A 76 -1.93 -10.60 -5.18
CA GLU A 76 -1.88 -10.61 -6.64
C GLU A 76 -2.88 -9.62 -7.23
N LEU A 77 -4.13 -9.66 -6.76
CA LEU A 77 -5.13 -8.65 -7.13
C LEU A 77 -4.70 -7.25 -6.71
N LEU A 78 -4.10 -7.14 -5.52
CA LEU A 78 -3.62 -5.87 -4.99
C LEU A 78 -2.45 -5.30 -5.80
N ALA A 79 -1.53 -6.14 -6.28
CA ALA A 79 -0.42 -5.72 -7.13
C ALA A 79 -0.91 -5.23 -8.51
N GLN A 80 -1.91 -5.90 -9.10
CA GLN A 80 -2.53 -5.45 -10.35
C GLN A 80 -3.22 -4.10 -10.17
N TRP A 81 -3.97 -3.91 -9.07
CA TRP A 81 -4.56 -2.63 -8.74
C TRP A 81 -3.51 -1.54 -8.54
N ALA A 82 -2.45 -1.84 -7.78
CA ALA A 82 -1.40 -0.88 -7.50
C ALA A 82 -0.66 -0.43 -8.77
N ALA A 83 -0.39 -1.36 -9.70
CA ALA A 83 0.19 -1.03 -11.00
C ALA A 83 -0.67 0.00 -11.77
N MET A 84 -1.99 -0.20 -11.82
CA MET A 84 -2.91 0.74 -12.48
C MET A 84 -2.92 2.13 -11.81
N GLN A 85 -2.77 2.21 -10.48
CA GLN A 85 -2.72 3.50 -9.78
C GLN A 85 -1.41 4.25 -10.05
N THR A 86 -0.29 3.54 -10.20
CA THR A 86 1.02 4.14 -10.49
C THR A 86 1.21 4.53 -11.95
N GLU A 87 0.54 3.85 -12.88
CA GLU A 87 0.55 4.20 -14.31
C GLU A 87 -0.38 5.37 -14.64
N ALA A 88 -1.37 5.64 -13.79
CA ALA A 88 -2.34 6.73 -13.97
C ALA A 88 -1.91 8.07 -13.34
N GLY A 89 -0.71 8.15 -12.75
CA GLY A 89 -0.12 9.36 -12.16
C GLY A 89 0.97 9.97 -13.02
#